data_AF-A0A1V1T0I1-F1
#
_entry.id   AF-A0A1V1T0I1-F1
#
_cell.length_a   1.000
_cell.length_b   1.000
_cell.length_c   1.000
_cell.angle_alpha   90.00
_cell.angle_beta   90.00
_cell.angle_gamma   90.00
#
_symmetry.space_group_name_H-M   'P 1'
#
loop_
_entity.id
_entity.type
_entity.pdbx_description
1 polymer ?
#
loop_
_entity_poly.entity_id
_entity_poly.type
_entity_poly.pdbx_seq_one_letter_code
_entity_poly.pdbx_strand_id
1 'polypeptide(L)'
;MATNPYEVEHNVTPSTERKHRRRVDMSSFEAHLNQITPDPSSRIGPTPVDVAGVFQLVQDQIATLALDAPTDANREFLSSLMESLEQSDRITGVSQQYLDSLDRVSRKKLQSDPDGECMICAEKFLDDPHPLVVELPCHGTHIFDLECVGPWLLSKGTCPACRKDLTEKKTVEIPKDDEEDDEDIDGLYG
;
A
#
# COMPACT_ATOMS: atom_id res chain seq x y z
N MET A 1 41.34 -46.44 -1.52
CA MET A 1 40.32 -45.41 -1.79
C MET A 1 40.98 -44.34 -2.63
N ALA A 2 40.58 -44.16 -3.88
CA ALA A 2 41.20 -43.20 -4.78
C ALA A 2 40.58 -41.81 -4.54
N THR A 3 41.39 -40.85 -4.11
CA THR A 3 41.02 -39.43 -4.02
C THR A 3 40.92 -38.86 -5.43
N ASN A 4 39.88 -38.07 -5.71
CA ASN A 4 39.64 -37.49 -7.02
C ASN A 4 40.80 -36.53 -7.36
N PRO A 5 41.49 -36.69 -8.51
CA PRO A 5 42.68 -35.89 -8.86
C PRO A 5 42.41 -34.38 -8.85
N TYR A 6 41.18 -33.95 -9.15
CA TYR A 6 40.77 -32.56 -9.09
C TYR A 6 40.88 -31.95 -7.68
N GLU A 7 40.55 -32.70 -6.63
CA GLU A 7 40.57 -32.21 -5.24
C GLU A 7 41.99 -31.96 -4.74
N VAL A 8 42.95 -32.76 -5.22
CA VAL A 8 44.37 -32.66 -4.89
C VAL A 8 45.01 -31.47 -5.60
N GLU A 9 44.70 -31.26 -6.88
CA GLU A 9 45.24 -30.14 -7.67
C GLU A 9 44.74 -28.77 -7.19
N HIS A 10 43.55 -28.73 -6.60
CA HIS A 10 42.94 -27.49 -6.11
C HIS A 10 43.00 -27.31 -4.58
N ASN A 11 43.77 -28.14 -3.87
CA ASN A 11 43.96 -28.08 -2.41
C ASN A 11 42.64 -27.99 -1.62
N VAL A 12 41.62 -28.69 -2.10
CA VAL A 12 40.28 -28.71 -1.51
C VAL A 12 40.24 -29.86 -0.50
N THR A 13 40.07 -29.54 0.77
CA THR A 13 39.82 -30.56 1.80
C THR A 13 38.42 -31.16 1.60
N PRO A 14 38.27 -32.50 1.52
CA PRO A 14 36.97 -33.14 1.36
C PRO A 14 36.16 -32.93 2.64
N SER A 15 35.28 -31.93 2.60
CA SER A 15 34.35 -31.62 3.67
C SER A 15 33.33 -32.76 3.77
N THR A 16 33.37 -33.51 4.87
CA THR A 16 32.32 -34.48 5.21
C THR A 16 30.99 -33.76 5.30
N GLU A 17 30.08 -34.11 4.39
CA GLU A 17 28.67 -33.73 4.32
C GLU A 17 28.36 -32.22 4.47
N ARG A 18 28.56 -31.47 3.38
CA ARG A 18 27.70 -30.29 3.18
C ARG A 18 26.32 -30.79 2.81
N LYS A 19 25.38 -30.84 3.76
CA LYS A 19 23.95 -30.93 3.47
C LYS A 19 23.67 -29.90 2.39
N HIS A 20 23.29 -30.35 1.20
CA HIS A 20 23.05 -29.46 0.07
C HIS A 20 21.92 -28.52 0.48
N ARG A 21 22.27 -27.30 0.88
CA ARG A 21 21.30 -26.24 1.15
C ARG A 21 20.55 -26.07 -0.15
N ARG A 22 19.24 -26.41 -0.16
CA ARG A 22 18.37 -26.05 -1.28
C ARG A 22 18.49 -24.54 -1.40
N ARG A 23 19.03 -24.06 -2.52
CA ARG A 23 19.02 -22.63 -2.79
C ARG A 23 17.56 -22.19 -2.76
N VAL A 24 17.28 -21.14 -2.01
CA VAL A 24 15.96 -20.51 -2.02
C VAL A 24 15.77 -19.95 -3.43
N ASP A 25 14.69 -20.35 -4.10
CA ASP A 25 14.34 -19.84 -5.43
C ASP A 25 13.81 -18.41 -5.28
N MET A 26 14.53 -17.45 -5.85
CA MET A 26 14.21 -16.01 -5.78
C MET A 26 13.45 -15.51 -7.02
N SER A 27 13.11 -16.40 -7.96
CA SER A 27 12.43 -16.00 -9.20
C SER A 27 11.08 -15.31 -8.95
N SER A 28 10.31 -15.75 -7.95
CA SER A 28 9.06 -15.11 -7.55
C SER A 28 9.25 -13.71 -6.96
N PHE A 29 10.35 -13.49 -6.23
CA PHE A 29 10.71 -12.18 -5.69
C PHE A 29 11.18 -11.23 -6.79
N GLU A 30 12.04 -11.70 -7.69
CA GLU A 30 12.51 -10.92 -8.85
C GLU A 30 11.35 -10.51 -9.77
N ALA A 31 10.39 -11.40 -9.99
CA ALA A 31 9.17 -11.09 -10.76
C ALA A 31 8.33 -9.98 -10.10
N HIS A 32 8.21 -9.98 -8.77
CA HIS A 32 7.49 -8.95 -8.02
C HIS A 32 8.24 -7.61 -7.99
N LEU A 33 9.57 -7.61 -7.84
CA LEU A 33 10.36 -6.37 -7.89
C LEU A 33 10.20 -5.66 -9.23
N ASN A 34 10.18 -6.41 -10.34
CA ASN A 34 9.99 -5.85 -11.67
C ASN A 34 8.61 -5.21 -11.87
N GLN A 35 7.60 -5.57 -11.07
CA GLN A 35 6.28 -4.93 -11.12
C GLN A 35 6.23 -3.61 -10.36
N ILE A 36 7.16 -3.40 -9.40
CA ILE A 36 7.18 -2.23 -8.51
C ILE A 36 8.21 -1.19 -8.97
N THR A 37 9.23 -1.60 -9.74
CA THR A 37 10.17 -0.67 -10.36
C THR A 37 9.42 0.24 -11.33
N PRO A 38 9.31 1.55 -11.02
CA PRO A 38 8.55 2.46 -11.88
C PRO A 38 9.27 2.60 -13.23
N ASP A 39 8.52 2.50 -14.33
CA ASP A 39 8.99 2.97 -15.63
C ASP A 39 9.24 4.49 -15.50
N PRO A 40 10.43 5.01 -15.86
CA PRO A 40 10.69 6.45 -15.84
C PRO A 40 9.70 7.27 -16.70
N SER A 41 8.95 6.62 -17.59
CA SER A 41 7.90 7.23 -18.41
C SER A 41 6.51 7.23 -17.76
N SER A 42 6.30 6.42 -16.72
CA SER A 42 5.04 6.35 -15.97
C SER A 42 5.04 7.36 -14.83
N ARG A 43 4.04 8.26 -14.82
CA ARG A 43 3.77 9.14 -13.66
C ARG A 43 3.17 8.40 -12.47
N ILE A 44 2.74 7.14 -12.67
CA ILE A 44 2.07 6.31 -11.67
C ILE A 44 3.12 5.39 -11.05
N GLY A 45 3.46 5.65 -9.79
CA GLY A 45 4.30 4.78 -8.98
C GLY A 45 3.60 3.47 -8.58
N PRO A 46 4.30 2.54 -7.91
CA PRO A 46 3.73 1.26 -7.51
C PRO A 46 2.49 1.45 -6.61
N THR A 47 1.46 0.64 -6.82
CA THR A 47 0.24 0.77 -6.03
C THR A 47 0.50 0.28 -4.60
N PRO A 48 -0.27 0.76 -3.61
CA PRO A 48 -0.14 0.29 -2.23
C PRO A 48 -0.33 -1.24 -2.11
N VAL A 49 -1.13 -1.83 -2.99
CA VAL A 49 -1.36 -3.29 -3.05
C VAL A 49 -0.11 -4.01 -3.54
N ASP A 50 0.56 -3.50 -4.58
CA ASP A 50 1.80 -4.09 -5.10
C ASP A 50 2.91 -4.07 -4.04
N VAL A 51 3.01 -2.95 -3.31
CA VAL A 51 3.95 -2.78 -2.21
C VAL A 51 3.64 -3.77 -1.07
N ALA A 52 2.37 -3.91 -0.66
CA ALA A 52 1.96 -4.87 0.37
C ALA A 52 2.35 -6.30 0.02
N GLY A 53 2.16 -6.70 -1.24
CA GLY A 53 2.50 -8.04 -1.72
C GLY A 53 3.99 -8.35 -1.54
N VAL A 54 4.88 -7.38 -1.73
CA VAL A 54 6.31 -7.57 -1.48
C VAL A 54 6.64 -7.66 0.01
N PHE A 55 6.02 -6.87 0.87
CA PHE A 55 6.23 -6.98 2.31
C PHE A 55 5.85 -8.36 2.84
N GLN A 56 4.71 -8.88 2.41
CA GLN A 56 4.26 -10.23 2.74
C GLN A 56 5.23 -11.31 2.23
N LEU A 57 5.73 -11.16 1.00
CA LEU A 57 6.70 -12.09 0.43
C LEU A 57 8.06 -12.04 1.14
N VAL A 58 8.51 -10.86 1.59
CA VAL A 58 9.71 -10.70 2.42
C VAL A 58 9.52 -11.36 3.79
N GLN A 59 8.35 -11.20 4.42
CA GLN A 59 8.03 -11.87 5.69
C GLN A 59 8.09 -13.40 5.54
N ASP A 60 7.52 -13.96 4.47
CA ASP A 60 7.54 -15.41 4.19
C ASP A 60 8.96 -15.94 3.95
N GLN A 61 9.80 -15.15 3.25
CA GLN A 61 11.21 -15.48 3.06
C GLN A 61 11.99 -15.47 4.37
N ILE A 62 11.80 -14.45 5.22
CA ILE A 62 12.46 -14.37 6.54
C ILE A 62 12.03 -15.54 7.43
N ALA A 63 10.75 -15.92 7.41
CA ALA A 63 10.24 -17.08 8.13
C ALA A 63 10.91 -18.37 7.66
N THR A 64 11.06 -18.54 6.34
CA THR A 64 11.75 -19.70 5.74
C THR A 64 13.22 -19.75 6.15
N LEU A 65 13.92 -18.60 6.16
CA LEU A 65 15.31 -18.51 6.60
C LEU A 65 15.47 -18.82 8.10
N ALA A 66 14.48 -18.46 8.93
CA ALA A 66 14.50 -18.73 10.35
C ALA A 66 14.44 -20.24 10.66
N LEU A 67 13.81 -21.05 9.80
CA LEU A 67 13.72 -22.52 9.96
C LEU A 67 15.06 -23.23 9.76
N ASP A 68 15.94 -22.74 8.88
CA ASP A 68 17.28 -23.31 8.60
C ASP A 68 18.42 -22.43 9.15
N ALA A 69 18.11 -21.60 10.16
CA ALA A 69 19.08 -20.71 10.78
C ALA A 69 20.20 -21.53 11.44
N PRO A 70 21.49 -21.28 11.09
CA PRO A 70 22.61 -22.10 11.56
C PRO A 70 22.97 -21.86 13.04
N THR A 71 22.49 -20.77 13.64
CA THR A 71 22.73 -20.38 15.02
C THR A 71 21.46 -19.82 15.63
N ASP A 72 21.30 -19.97 16.95
CA ASP A 72 20.16 -19.40 17.68
C ASP A 72 20.09 -17.87 17.56
N ALA A 73 21.24 -17.19 17.59
CA ALA A 73 21.33 -15.74 17.41
C ALA A 73 20.79 -15.27 16.05
N ASN A 74 21.03 -16.03 14.97
CA ASN A 74 20.47 -15.70 13.66
C ASN A 74 18.96 -15.88 13.64
N ARG A 75 18.44 -16.93 14.29
CA ARG A 75 17.00 -17.16 14.41
C ARG A 75 16.32 -16.03 15.17
N GLU A 76 16.88 -15.62 16.31
CA GLU A 76 16.36 -14.51 17.13
C GLU A 76 16.34 -13.19 16.36
N PHE A 77 17.41 -12.89 15.61
CA PHE A 77 17.46 -11.71 14.75
C PHE A 77 16.37 -11.74 13.67
N LEU A 78 16.22 -12.87 12.96
CA LEU A 78 15.19 -13.04 11.93
C LEU A 78 13.77 -12.91 12.51
N SER A 79 13.51 -13.48 13.70
CA SER A 79 12.24 -13.29 14.41
C SER A 79 11.97 -11.82 14.75
N SER A 80 12.98 -11.08 15.20
CA SER A 80 12.83 -9.65 15.50
C SER A 80 12.53 -8.80 14.26
N LEU A 81 13.09 -9.18 13.10
CA LEU A 81 12.80 -8.53 11.83
C LEU A 81 11.36 -8.79 11.39
N MET A 82 10.86 -10.01 11.55
CA MET A 82 9.45 -10.33 11.25
C MET A 82 8.51 -9.47 12.09
N GLU A 83 8.73 -9.38 13.40
CA GLU A 83 7.89 -8.60 14.31
C GLU A 83 7.94 -7.09 13.98
N SER A 84 9.11 -6.56 13.62
CA SER A 84 9.25 -5.17 13.16
C SER A 84 8.51 -4.91 11.85
N LEU A 85 8.47 -5.87 10.93
CA LEU A 85 7.77 -5.74 9.66
C LEU A 85 6.25 -5.82 9.88
N GLU A 86 5.76 -6.74 10.70
CA GLU A 86 4.34 -6.86 11.07
C GLU A 86 3.80 -5.57 11.71
N GLN A 87 4.61 -4.89 12.52
CA GLN A 87 4.23 -3.63 13.16
C GLN A 87 4.20 -2.45 12.17
N SER A 88 4.92 -2.56 11.06
CA SER A 88 4.94 -1.59 9.96
C SER A 88 3.77 -1.79 8.98
N ASP A 89 3.03 -2.91 9.09
CA ASP A 89 2.26 -3.51 7.99
C ASP A 89 0.76 -3.21 7.96
N ARG A 90 0.33 -2.10 8.56
CA ARG A 90 -1.06 -1.67 8.35
C ARG A 90 -1.03 -0.60 7.27
N ILE A 91 -1.40 -0.99 6.05
CA ILE A 91 -1.91 -0.02 5.08
C ILE A 91 -3.16 0.58 5.72
N THR A 92 -2.97 1.68 6.44
CA THR A 92 -4.02 2.51 7.03
C THR A 92 -4.62 3.44 5.98
N GLY A 93 -4.57 3.04 4.71
CA GLY A 93 -5.10 3.84 3.62
C GLY A 93 -6.62 3.94 3.66
N VAL A 94 -7.16 4.93 2.95
CA VAL A 94 -8.59 4.99 2.63
C VAL A 94 -8.93 4.03 1.49
N SER A 95 -10.21 3.69 1.33
CA SER A 95 -10.67 2.87 0.19
C SER A 95 -10.76 3.69 -1.11
N GLN A 96 -10.74 3.00 -2.26
CA GLN A 96 -10.98 3.66 -3.54
C GLN A 96 -12.33 4.39 -3.58
N GLN A 97 -13.37 3.79 -3.00
CA GLN A 97 -14.69 4.41 -2.88
C GLN A 97 -14.66 5.74 -2.12
N TYR A 98 -13.80 5.85 -1.09
CA TYR A 98 -13.63 7.09 -0.36
C TYR A 98 -13.03 8.18 -1.26
N LEU A 99 -12.01 7.86 -2.06
CA LEU A 99 -11.43 8.79 -3.02
C LEU A 99 -12.46 9.29 -4.04
N ASP A 100 -13.29 8.38 -4.54
CA ASP A 100 -14.32 8.71 -5.54
C ASP A 100 -15.43 9.59 -4.94
N SER A 101 -15.63 9.53 -3.62
CA SER A 101 -16.59 10.34 -2.88
C SER A 101 -16.09 11.74 -2.48
N LEU A 102 -14.82 12.07 -2.73
CA LEU A 102 -14.25 13.37 -2.39
C LEU A 102 -14.88 14.51 -3.20
N ASP A 103 -15.06 15.65 -2.56
CA ASP A 103 -15.65 16.83 -3.19
C ASP A 103 -14.73 17.39 -4.28
N ARG A 104 -15.29 17.53 -5.49
CA ARG A 104 -14.59 18.07 -6.66
C ARG A 104 -14.59 19.59 -6.63
N VAL A 105 -13.44 20.19 -6.90
CA VAL A 105 -13.32 21.64 -7.05
C VAL A 105 -13.59 22.02 -8.50
N SER A 106 -14.63 22.83 -8.73
CA SER A 106 -14.94 23.30 -10.09
C SER A 106 -13.88 24.25 -10.64
N ARG A 107 -13.66 24.23 -11.96
CA ARG A 107 -12.74 25.18 -12.64
C ARG A 107 -13.08 26.65 -12.37
N LYS A 108 -14.35 26.98 -12.18
CA LYS A 108 -14.79 28.34 -11.81
C LYS A 108 -14.24 28.77 -10.44
N LYS A 109 -14.22 27.85 -9.46
CA LYS A 109 -13.65 28.11 -8.13
C LYS A 109 -12.13 28.31 -8.24
N LEU A 110 -11.45 27.49 -9.04
CA LEU A 110 -10.00 27.62 -9.32
C LEU A 110 -9.63 28.95 -10.01
N GLN A 111 -10.47 29.47 -10.91
CA GLN A 111 -10.22 30.77 -11.56
C GLN A 111 -10.20 31.97 -10.60
N SER A 112 -10.76 31.82 -9.40
CA SER A 112 -10.71 32.83 -8.35
C SER A 112 -9.30 33.02 -7.80
N ASP A 113 -8.48 31.97 -7.90
CA ASP A 113 -7.07 31.95 -7.47
C ASP A 113 -6.21 31.33 -8.59
N PRO A 114 -5.86 32.11 -9.62
CA PRO A 114 -5.20 31.61 -10.82
C PRO A 114 -3.76 31.14 -10.58
N ASP A 115 -3.17 31.46 -9.43
CA ASP A 115 -1.84 31.00 -9.02
C ASP A 115 -1.91 29.79 -8.07
N GLY A 116 -3.10 29.22 -7.85
CA GLY A 116 -3.25 27.98 -7.08
C GLY A 116 -2.50 26.81 -7.71
N GLU A 117 -1.67 26.14 -6.90
CA GLU A 117 -0.84 25.00 -7.30
C GLU A 117 -1.05 23.79 -6.40
N CYS A 118 -0.85 22.59 -6.94
CA CYS A 118 -0.87 21.37 -6.15
C CYS A 118 0.42 21.26 -5.34
N MET A 119 0.31 21.17 -4.01
CA MET A 119 1.49 21.08 -3.13
C MET A 119 2.26 19.74 -3.21
N ILE A 120 1.81 18.78 -4.03
CA ILE A 120 2.51 17.50 -4.25
C ILE A 120 3.41 17.59 -5.49
N CYS A 121 2.88 18.04 -6.64
CA CYS A 121 3.64 18.16 -7.89
C CYS A 121 4.16 19.57 -8.17
N ALA A 122 3.70 20.58 -7.42
CA ALA A 122 3.99 22.01 -7.61
C ALA A 122 3.60 22.55 -9.00
N GLU A 123 2.64 21.91 -9.68
CA GLU A 123 2.07 22.39 -10.95
C GLU A 123 0.80 23.21 -10.66
N LYS A 124 0.52 24.23 -11.49
CA LYS A 124 -0.68 25.05 -11.33
C LYS A 124 -1.91 24.28 -11.80
N PHE A 125 -3.01 24.39 -11.06
CA PHE A 125 -4.24 23.67 -11.40
C PHE A 125 -4.81 24.09 -12.76
N LEU A 126 -4.63 25.35 -13.18
CA LEU A 126 -5.22 25.85 -14.42
C LEU A 126 -4.37 25.57 -15.67
N ASP A 127 -3.15 25.04 -15.51
CA ASP A 127 -2.28 24.63 -16.62
C ASP A 127 -2.83 23.38 -17.32
N ASP A 128 -3.57 22.53 -16.60
CA ASP A 128 -4.31 21.42 -17.18
C ASP A 128 -5.61 21.92 -17.87
N PRO A 129 -5.88 21.52 -19.12
CA PRO A 129 -7.18 21.71 -19.76
C PRO A 129 -8.36 21.14 -18.97
N HIS A 130 -8.19 20.00 -18.30
CA HIS A 130 -9.24 19.27 -17.58
C HIS A 130 -8.82 18.95 -16.13
N PRO A 131 -8.66 19.97 -15.27
CA PRO A 131 -8.08 19.78 -13.95
C PRO A 131 -9.00 18.96 -13.04
N LEU A 132 -8.50 17.82 -12.59
CA LEU A 132 -9.19 16.91 -11.67
C LEU A 132 -8.77 17.18 -10.23
N VAL A 133 -9.32 18.25 -9.67
CA VAL A 133 -8.95 18.75 -8.36
C VAL A 133 -9.96 18.34 -7.29
N VAL A 134 -9.47 17.88 -6.14
CA VAL A 134 -10.27 17.49 -4.97
C VAL A 134 -9.95 18.33 -3.74
N GLU A 135 -10.98 18.56 -2.94
CA GLU A 135 -10.88 19.20 -1.63
C GLU A 135 -10.97 18.12 -0.55
N LEU A 136 -9.97 18.05 0.34
CA LEU A 136 -9.98 17.08 1.44
C LEU A 136 -10.87 17.57 2.59
N PRO A 137 -11.62 16.68 3.28
CA PRO A 137 -12.58 17.06 4.32
C PRO A 137 -11.93 17.53 5.63
N CYS A 138 -10.60 17.54 5.70
CA CYS A 138 -9.87 18.02 6.87
C CYS A 138 -9.83 19.55 6.99
N HIS A 139 -9.71 20.26 5.86
CA HIS A 139 -9.72 21.72 5.79
C HIS A 139 -10.02 22.17 4.37
N GLY A 140 -10.87 23.19 4.18
CA GLY A 140 -11.28 23.64 2.84
C GLY A 140 -10.20 24.30 1.98
N THR A 141 -8.98 24.46 2.52
CA THR A 141 -7.80 24.92 1.77
C THR A 141 -6.88 23.76 1.34
N HIS A 142 -7.16 22.52 1.78
CA HIS A 142 -6.37 21.35 1.41
C HIS A 142 -6.88 20.78 0.11
N ILE A 143 -6.37 21.35 -0.98
CA ILE A 143 -6.78 21.09 -2.34
C ILE A 143 -5.61 20.48 -3.11
N PHE A 144 -5.87 19.41 -3.85
CA PHE A 144 -4.84 18.67 -4.58
C PHE A 144 -5.41 18.09 -5.88
N ASP A 145 -4.54 17.78 -6.83
CA ASP A 145 -4.92 16.93 -7.95
C ASP A 145 -5.22 15.51 -7.45
N LEU A 146 -6.30 14.92 -7.96
CA LEU A 146 -6.73 13.58 -7.61
C LEU A 146 -5.61 12.56 -7.89
N GLU A 147 -4.91 12.72 -9.00
CA GLU A 147 -3.82 11.83 -9.41
C GLU A 147 -2.63 11.90 -8.44
N CYS A 148 -2.39 13.08 -7.84
CA CYS A 148 -1.31 13.28 -6.89
C CYS A 148 -1.68 12.77 -5.49
N VAL A 149 -2.89 13.10 -5.01
CA VAL A 149 -3.30 12.78 -3.64
C VAL A 149 -3.88 11.38 -3.48
N GLY A 150 -4.40 10.78 -4.56
CA GLY A 150 -4.99 9.44 -4.56
C GLY A 150 -4.03 8.36 -4.04
N PRO A 151 -2.84 8.18 -4.65
CA PRO A 151 -1.86 7.20 -4.19
C PRO A 151 -1.41 7.41 -2.73
N TRP A 152 -1.32 8.68 -2.30
CA TRP A 152 -0.98 9.02 -0.93
C TRP A 152 -2.05 8.57 0.07
N LEU A 153 -3.32 8.85 -0.23
CA LEU A 153 -4.43 8.48 0.64
C LEU A 153 -4.68 6.98 0.67
N LEU A 154 -4.52 6.28 -0.46
CA LEU A 154 -4.62 4.82 -0.51
C LEU A 154 -3.50 4.12 0.28
N SER A 155 -2.35 4.77 0.47
CA SER A 155 -1.22 4.19 1.23
C SER A 155 -1.23 4.58 2.70
N LYS A 156 -1.40 5.87 3.01
CA LYS A 156 -1.25 6.42 4.37
C LYS A 156 -2.56 6.81 5.03
N GLY A 157 -3.59 7.12 4.24
CA GLY A 157 -4.89 7.58 4.74
C GLY A 157 -4.85 8.92 5.47
N THR A 158 -3.79 9.71 5.32
CA THR A 158 -3.61 10.99 6.02
C THR A 158 -3.47 12.15 5.06
N CYS A 159 -3.90 13.35 5.45
CA CYS A 159 -3.71 14.55 4.64
C CYS A 159 -2.20 14.91 4.52
N PRO A 160 -1.66 15.14 3.30
CA PRO A 160 -0.27 15.56 3.12
C PRO A 160 0.09 16.89 3.81
N ALA A 161 -0.89 17.80 3.95
CA ALA A 161 -0.67 19.12 4.53
C ALA A 161 -0.69 19.13 6.06
N CYS A 162 -1.72 18.54 6.67
CA CYS A 162 -1.94 18.62 8.12
C CYS A 162 -1.82 17.30 8.87
N ARG A 163 -1.55 16.18 8.17
CA ARG A 163 -1.42 14.83 8.74
C ARG A 163 -2.67 14.31 9.47
N LYS A 164 -3.82 14.97 9.31
CA LYS A 164 -5.09 14.47 9.86
C LYS A 164 -5.44 13.14 9.20
N ASP A 165 -5.84 12.17 10.01
CA ASP A 165 -6.31 10.87 9.57
C ASP A 165 -7.69 11.00 8.91
N LEU A 166 -7.83 10.42 7.72
CA LEU A 166 -9.03 10.45 6.88
C LEU A 166 -9.69 9.07 6.78
N THR A 167 -9.19 8.06 7.50
CA THR A 167 -9.78 6.72 7.57
C THR A 167 -11.07 6.66 8.40
N GLU A 168 -11.25 7.59 9.34
CA GLU A 168 -12.41 7.65 10.22
C GLU A 168 -13.59 8.40 9.54
N LYS A 169 -14.36 7.63 8.76
CA LYS A 169 -15.76 7.80 8.30
C LYS A 169 -16.42 9.18 8.49
N LYS A 170 -16.85 9.78 7.37
CA LYS A 170 -18.10 10.54 7.32
C LYS A 170 -19.25 9.53 7.30
N THR A 171 -19.85 9.25 8.45
CA THR A 171 -21.17 8.61 8.49
C THR A 171 -22.16 9.55 7.81
N VAL A 172 -22.60 9.19 6.61
CA VAL A 172 -23.75 9.83 5.99
C VAL A 172 -24.95 9.40 6.81
N GLU A 173 -25.42 10.28 7.69
CA GLU A 173 -26.72 10.12 8.35
C GLU A 173 -27.78 10.17 7.25
N ILE A 174 -28.34 9.01 6.91
CA ILE A 174 -29.55 8.91 6.11
C ILE A 174 -30.67 9.42 7.02
N PRO A 175 -31.38 10.52 6.68
CA PRO A 175 -32.56 10.92 7.41
C PRO A 175 -33.53 9.74 7.44
N LYS A 176 -33.92 9.31 8.64
CA LYS A 176 -35.06 8.42 8.80
C LYS A 176 -36.27 9.24 8.41
N ASP A 177 -36.83 8.97 7.24
CA ASP A 177 -38.18 9.38 6.94
C ASP A 177 -39.10 8.58 7.87
N ASP A 178 -39.63 9.29 8.86
CA ASP A 178 -40.75 8.85 9.68
C ASP A 178 -41.97 8.83 8.76
N GLU A 179 -42.35 7.65 8.26
CA GLU A 179 -43.70 7.41 7.75
C GLU A 179 -44.51 6.71 8.86
N GLU A 180 -45.32 7.54 9.53
CA GLU A 180 -46.49 7.14 10.32
C GLU A 180 -47.52 6.41 9.45
N ASP A 181 -48.13 5.40 10.07
CA ASP A 181 -49.49 4.88 9.89
C ASP A 181 -49.96 4.45 8.49
N ASP A 182 -50.29 3.16 8.35
CA ASP A 182 -51.54 2.72 7.71
C ASP A 182 -51.90 1.26 8.08
N GLU A 183 -52.90 1.17 8.97
CA GLU A 183 -54.09 0.30 8.92
C GLU A 183 -54.01 -1.23 9.21
N ASP A 184 -54.52 -1.56 10.41
CA ASP A 184 -55.27 -2.74 10.84
C ASP A 184 -55.66 -3.77 9.75
N ILE A 185 -54.86 -4.82 9.60
CA ILE A 185 -55.28 -6.11 9.04
C ILE A 185 -55.24 -7.16 10.15
N ASP A 186 -56.29 -7.24 10.95
CA ASP A 186 -56.61 -8.46 11.70
C ASP A 186 -58.13 -8.65 11.82
N GLY A 187 -58.69 -9.45 10.92
CA GLY A 187 -60.13 -9.68 10.85
C GLY A 187 -60.62 -10.63 9.77
N LEU A 188 -59.85 -11.68 9.41
CA LEU A 188 -60.37 -12.68 8.45
C LEU A 188 -59.91 -14.14 8.64
N TYR A 189 -59.76 -14.64 9.86
CA TYR A 189 -59.74 -16.10 10.06
C TYR A 189 -60.54 -16.54 11.29
N GLY A 190 -61.64 -17.24 11.02
CA GLY A 190 -62.11 -18.42 11.77
C GLY A 190 -62.88 -18.19 13.05
#